data_AF-A0A8J2X2J7-F1
#
_entry.id   AF-A0A8J2X2J7-F1
#
_cell.length_a   1.000
_cell.length_b   1.000
_cell.length_c   1.000
_cell.angle_alpha   90.00
_cell.angle_beta   90.00
_cell.angle_gamma   90.00
#
_symmetry.space_group_name_H-M   'P 1'
#
loop_
_entity.id
_entity.type
_entity.pdbx_description
1 polymer ?
#
loop_
_entity_poly.entity_id
_entity_poly.type
_entity_poly.pdbx_seq_one_letter_code
_entity_poly.pdbx_strand_id
1 'polypeptide(L)'
;MTRRQSRLLATTTLAATLLWLLIAPAQTSMELAGIRALVDNEIEVVYQAPASTPRGVLLILHGCSHRATDAWPKSEKCPECTGLPIETRVVAAALTRNWAVAAVTSHNRRSGCWSQRDVDRIAKATGYVRRVTNAGPATVSLGASSGGSIAVLVPNAVACVAQIMASPLELDARHPPVRFVHMARDTHRAAMIHHQVSTLRDRGVDAAELIVEPEPLSADALFRRGAGPGGAVLPSREMAERAFQALRDGGFVDAGGMLVDDPRRTNWRDAVRPVVPEAVDSLVADASPVSEILNVAWARHEFTDARLEESLDWLGAKASSAASRGELA
;
A
#
# COMPACT_ATOMS: atom_id res chain seq x y z
N MET A 1 15.16 28.90 -74.95
CA MET A 1 14.20 29.96 -74.55
C MET A 1 13.90 29.81 -73.06
N THR A 2 13.96 30.93 -72.35
CA THR A 2 14.36 31.09 -70.95
C THR A 2 13.32 30.69 -69.90
N ARG A 3 13.82 30.09 -68.82
CA ARG A 3 13.10 29.61 -67.63
C ARG A 3 12.71 30.75 -66.69
N ARG A 4 11.43 30.72 -66.32
CA ARG A 4 10.82 30.78 -64.97
C ARG A 4 11.22 31.90 -64.00
N GLN A 5 10.19 32.71 -63.75
CA GLN A 5 9.87 33.47 -62.55
C GLN A 5 9.93 32.66 -61.24
N SER A 6 9.92 33.43 -60.15
CA SER A 6 9.37 33.10 -58.82
C SER A 6 10.38 32.66 -57.76
N ARG A 7 10.99 33.64 -57.09
CA ARG A 7 11.44 33.52 -55.70
C ARG A 7 10.41 34.22 -54.82
N LEU A 8 9.67 33.49 -54.00
CA LEU A 8 9.12 34.00 -52.74
C LEU A 8 8.65 32.83 -51.87
N LEU A 9 8.93 32.96 -50.57
CA LEU A 9 8.39 32.23 -49.42
C LEU A 9 9.06 30.89 -49.08
N ALA A 10 10.06 30.97 -48.19
CA ALA A 10 10.49 29.84 -47.38
C ALA A 10 10.91 30.34 -45.99
N THR A 11 9.96 30.66 -45.10
CA THR A 11 10.22 30.80 -43.66
C THR A 11 8.91 30.80 -42.86
N THR A 12 8.25 29.65 -42.70
CA THR A 12 7.24 29.44 -41.62
C THR A 12 6.91 27.94 -41.53
N THR A 13 7.73 27.13 -40.86
CA THR A 13 7.32 25.74 -40.52
C THR A 13 8.09 25.08 -39.37
N LEU A 14 8.85 25.84 -38.57
CA LEU A 14 9.68 25.26 -37.49
C LEU A 14 9.32 25.73 -36.06
N ALA A 15 8.33 26.61 -35.89
CA ALA A 15 7.93 27.10 -34.56
C ALA A 15 6.75 26.33 -33.92
N ALA A 16 6.05 25.49 -34.69
CA ALA A 16 4.82 24.83 -34.21
C ALA A 16 5.04 23.49 -33.49
N THR A 17 6.20 22.85 -33.65
CA THR A 17 6.48 21.53 -33.06
C THR A 17 7.17 21.58 -31.70
N LEU A 18 7.72 22.72 -31.27
CA LEU A 18 8.34 22.86 -29.95
C LEU A 18 7.37 23.30 -28.84
N LEU A 19 6.19 23.81 -29.17
CA LEU A 19 5.25 24.35 -28.18
C LEU A 19 4.27 23.31 -27.61
N TRP A 20 4.17 22.13 -28.22
CA TRP A 20 3.33 21.02 -27.72
C TRP A 20 4.02 20.14 -26.66
N LEU A 21 5.30 20.37 -26.36
CA LEU A 21 6.04 19.68 -25.30
C LEU A 21 6.04 20.44 -23.96
N LEU A 22 5.46 21.64 -23.90
CA LEU A 22 5.43 22.48 -22.69
C LEU A 22 4.05 22.59 -22.03
N ILE A 23 3.07 21.82 -22.51
CA ILE A 23 1.77 21.67 -21.85
C ILE A 23 1.52 20.17 -21.63
N ALA A 24 2.46 19.49 -21.00
CA ALA A 24 2.05 18.36 -20.20
C ALA A 24 1.17 18.95 -19.10
N PRO A 25 -0.12 18.58 -18.98
CA PRO A 25 -0.88 18.98 -17.80
C PRO A 25 -0.05 18.53 -16.61
N ALA A 26 0.26 19.44 -15.69
CA ALA A 26 0.73 19.06 -14.36
C ALA A 26 -0.21 17.94 -13.93
N GLN A 27 0.33 16.72 -13.73
CA GLN A 27 -0.47 15.59 -13.31
C GLN A 27 -1.19 16.05 -12.05
N THR A 28 -2.50 16.33 -12.18
CA THR A 28 -3.33 16.72 -11.06
C THR A 28 -3.17 15.57 -10.08
N SER A 29 -2.49 15.84 -8.97
CA SER A 29 -2.22 14.82 -7.96
C SER A 29 -3.56 14.20 -7.59
N MET A 30 -3.72 12.91 -7.89
CA MET A 30 -4.98 12.21 -7.64
C MET A 30 -5.27 12.22 -6.15
N GLU A 31 -6.22 13.04 -5.74
CA GLU A 31 -6.64 13.15 -4.35
C GLU A 31 -7.12 11.79 -3.83
N LEU A 32 -6.64 11.40 -2.64
CA LEU A 32 -7.12 10.20 -1.97
C LEU A 32 -8.39 10.56 -1.20
N ALA A 33 -9.53 10.12 -1.72
CA ALA A 33 -10.84 10.41 -1.15
C ALA A 33 -11.70 9.14 -1.22
N GLY A 34 -11.40 8.21 -0.32
CA GLY A 34 -12.06 6.92 -0.24
C GLY A 34 -13.54 7.07 0.07
N ILE A 35 -14.36 6.25 -0.60
CA ILE A 35 -15.80 6.16 -0.36
C ILE A 35 -16.01 5.04 0.65
N ARG A 36 -16.53 5.39 1.83
CA ARG A 36 -16.93 4.38 2.82
C ARG A 36 -18.33 3.86 2.51
N ALA A 37 -18.49 2.54 2.54
CA ALA A 37 -19.77 1.86 2.37
C ALA A 37 -19.92 0.70 3.35
N LEU A 38 -21.18 0.33 3.62
CA LEU A 38 -21.55 -0.90 4.34
C LEU A 38 -22.22 -1.85 3.35
N VAL A 39 -21.53 -2.92 2.97
CA VAL A 39 -22.08 -3.97 2.12
C VAL A 39 -22.93 -4.90 2.98
N ASP A 40 -24.13 -5.22 2.51
CA ASP A 40 -25.14 -6.00 3.25
C ASP A 40 -25.45 -5.41 4.66
N ASN A 41 -25.32 -4.10 4.83
CA ASN A 41 -25.46 -3.38 6.10
C ASN A 41 -24.49 -3.82 7.23
N GLU A 42 -23.43 -4.58 6.92
CA GLU A 42 -22.54 -5.15 7.95
C GLU A 42 -21.05 -5.12 7.60
N ILE A 43 -20.70 -5.17 6.32
CA ILE A 43 -19.31 -5.27 5.88
C ILE A 43 -18.80 -3.87 5.52
N GLU A 44 -18.00 -3.29 6.40
CA GLU A 44 -17.34 -2.02 6.13
C GLU A 44 -16.25 -2.20 5.07
N VAL A 45 -16.39 -1.43 3.99
CA VAL A 45 -15.42 -1.30 2.90
C VAL A 45 -15.16 0.18 2.66
N VAL A 46 -13.89 0.53 2.45
CA VAL A 46 -13.51 1.83 1.89
C VAL A 46 -12.88 1.57 0.55
N TYR A 47 -13.31 2.28 -0.48
CA TYR A 47 -12.83 2.04 -1.84
C TYR A 47 -12.65 3.32 -2.63
N GLN A 48 -11.77 3.26 -3.63
CA GLN A 48 -11.56 4.30 -4.63
C GLN A 48 -11.19 3.66 -5.96
N ALA A 49 -11.60 4.28 -7.06
CA ALA A 49 -11.20 3.86 -8.40
C ALA A 49 -10.60 5.05 -9.17
N PRO A 50 -9.67 4.79 -10.11
CA PRO A 50 -9.21 5.77 -11.08
C PRO A 50 -10.38 6.25 -11.96
N ALA A 51 -10.18 7.36 -12.67
CA ALA A 51 -11.17 7.88 -13.62
C ALA A 51 -11.40 6.96 -14.83
N SER A 52 -10.37 6.22 -15.24
CA SER A 52 -10.45 5.18 -16.28
C SER A 52 -11.09 3.89 -15.77
N THR A 53 -11.59 3.06 -16.67
CA THR A 53 -12.07 1.71 -16.31
C THR A 53 -10.94 0.89 -15.67
N PRO A 54 -11.09 0.47 -14.40
CA PRO A 54 -10.02 -0.23 -13.71
C PRO A 54 -9.81 -1.64 -14.27
N ARG A 55 -8.55 -2.11 -14.30
CA ARG A 55 -8.22 -3.45 -14.81
C ARG A 55 -8.80 -4.60 -13.97
N GLY A 56 -9.11 -4.30 -12.71
CA GLY A 56 -9.58 -5.23 -11.71
C GLY A 56 -9.63 -4.58 -10.34
N VAL A 57 -9.81 -5.40 -9.31
CA VAL A 57 -9.84 -4.97 -7.91
C VAL A 57 -8.56 -5.42 -7.21
N LEU A 58 -7.87 -4.48 -6.55
CA LEU A 58 -6.82 -4.74 -5.59
C LEU A 58 -7.38 -4.57 -4.18
N LEU A 59 -7.33 -5.64 -3.39
CA LEU A 59 -7.77 -5.66 -2.01
C LEU A 59 -6.62 -5.37 -1.06
N ILE A 60 -6.85 -4.49 -0.09
CA ILE A 60 -5.98 -4.24 1.06
C ILE A 60 -6.59 -4.91 2.29
N LEU A 61 -5.84 -5.81 2.92
CA LEU A 61 -6.27 -6.58 4.08
C LEU A 61 -5.37 -6.23 5.28
N HIS A 62 -5.93 -5.47 6.21
CA HIS A 62 -5.19 -4.83 7.30
C HIS A 62 -4.63 -5.82 8.35
N GLY A 63 -3.68 -5.37 9.17
CA GLY A 63 -3.20 -6.13 10.34
C GLY A 63 -4.23 -6.20 11.48
N CYS A 64 -3.93 -6.92 12.57
CA CYS A 64 -4.77 -6.83 13.78
C CYS A 64 -4.81 -5.38 14.30
N SER A 65 -5.80 -5.01 15.12
CA SER A 65 -6.06 -3.64 15.59
C SER A 65 -6.54 -2.63 14.52
N HIS A 66 -6.25 -2.86 13.25
CA HIS A 66 -6.59 -1.96 12.15
C HIS A 66 -7.99 -2.16 11.54
N ARG A 67 -8.34 -1.35 10.54
CA ARG A 67 -9.61 -1.38 9.79
C ARG A 67 -9.48 -0.74 8.41
N ALA A 68 -10.52 -0.84 7.58
CA ALA A 68 -10.53 -0.26 6.23
C ALA A 68 -10.32 1.26 6.20
N THR A 69 -10.74 1.97 7.24
CA THR A 69 -10.64 3.44 7.33
C THR A 69 -9.19 3.92 7.53
N ASP A 70 -8.25 3.01 7.77
CA ASP A 70 -6.82 3.36 7.86
C ASP A 70 -6.23 3.65 6.47
N ALA A 71 -6.85 3.17 5.38
CA ALA A 71 -6.26 3.23 4.05
C ALA A 71 -6.47 4.53 3.28
N TRP A 72 -7.34 5.41 3.75
CA TRP A 72 -7.59 6.71 3.14
C TRP A 72 -7.50 7.81 4.20
N PRO A 73 -7.10 9.03 3.82
CA PRO A 73 -7.20 10.17 4.72
C PRO A 73 -8.67 10.54 4.95
N LYS A 74 -8.91 11.26 6.05
CA LYS A 74 -10.22 11.81 6.38
C LYS A 74 -10.77 12.66 5.24
N SER A 75 -12.03 12.43 4.88
CA SER A 75 -12.75 13.21 3.86
C SER A 75 -14.25 13.27 4.17
N GLU A 76 -15.01 14.06 3.42
CA GLU A 76 -16.48 14.09 3.54
C GLU A 76 -17.12 12.71 3.32
N LYS A 77 -16.55 11.91 2.41
CA LYS A 77 -17.04 10.56 2.06
C LYS A 77 -16.56 9.46 3.01
N CYS A 78 -15.61 9.79 3.88
CA CYS A 78 -15.16 8.93 4.96
C CYS A 78 -14.66 9.80 6.13
N PRO A 79 -15.56 10.32 6.98
CA PRO A 79 -15.17 11.21 8.08
C PRO A 79 -14.35 10.48 9.17
N GLU A 80 -14.44 9.14 9.18
CA GLU A 80 -13.81 8.23 10.14
C GLU A 80 -12.47 7.70 9.63
N CYS A 81 -12.11 8.05 8.40
CA CYS A 81 -10.83 7.72 7.82
C CYS A 81 -9.69 8.45 8.53
N THR A 82 -8.60 7.71 8.78
CA THR A 82 -7.41 8.19 9.49
C THR A 82 -6.28 8.47 8.50
N GLY A 83 -6.01 7.52 7.61
CA GLY A 83 -5.02 7.63 6.54
C GLY A 83 -3.61 7.39 7.05
N LEU A 84 -3.30 6.14 7.38
CA LEU A 84 -1.96 5.75 7.80
C LEU A 84 -0.97 5.83 6.62
N PRO A 85 0.27 6.29 6.87
CA PRO A 85 1.26 6.55 5.84
C PRO A 85 1.51 5.40 4.86
N ILE A 86 1.60 4.16 5.35
CA ILE A 86 1.89 3.02 4.50
C ILE A 86 0.67 2.64 3.64
N GLU A 87 -0.51 2.52 4.23
CA GLU A 87 -1.73 2.13 3.54
C GLU A 87 -2.09 3.14 2.44
N THR A 88 -2.05 4.43 2.77
CA THR A 88 -2.36 5.51 1.81
C THR A 88 -1.38 5.52 0.63
N ARG A 89 -0.11 5.17 0.87
CA ARG A 89 0.86 4.97 -0.21
C ARG A 89 0.51 3.77 -1.08
N VAL A 90 0.11 2.64 -0.48
CA VAL A 90 -0.35 1.46 -1.24
C VAL A 90 -1.54 1.85 -2.13
N VAL A 91 -2.52 2.58 -1.59
CA VAL A 91 -3.68 3.07 -2.34
C VAL A 91 -3.24 3.95 -3.51
N ALA A 92 -2.41 4.96 -3.28
CA ALA A 92 -1.95 5.86 -4.33
C ALA A 92 -1.19 5.11 -5.45
N ALA A 93 -0.28 4.21 -5.08
CA ALA A 93 0.51 3.43 -6.02
C ALA A 93 -0.34 2.42 -6.82
N ALA A 94 -1.40 1.88 -6.23
CA ALA A 94 -2.32 0.96 -6.91
C ALA A 94 -3.27 1.71 -7.85
N LEU A 95 -3.83 2.84 -7.43
CA LEU A 95 -4.70 3.67 -8.26
C LEU A 95 -3.96 4.20 -9.52
N THR A 96 -2.69 4.63 -9.38
CA THR A 96 -1.86 5.05 -10.53
C THR A 96 -1.58 3.92 -11.51
N ARG A 97 -1.66 2.66 -11.04
CA ARG A 97 -1.60 1.45 -11.87
C ARG A 97 -2.97 1.00 -12.39
N ASN A 98 -3.97 1.87 -12.35
CA ASN A 98 -5.31 1.62 -12.87
C ASN A 98 -6.04 0.44 -12.19
N TRP A 99 -5.88 0.28 -10.87
CA TRP A 99 -6.66 -0.64 -10.05
C TRP A 99 -7.82 0.07 -9.36
N ALA A 100 -8.98 -0.59 -9.24
CA ALA A 100 -9.94 -0.22 -8.21
C ALA A 100 -9.38 -0.75 -6.89
N VAL A 101 -9.21 0.11 -5.90
CA VAL A 101 -8.61 -0.26 -4.61
C VAL A 101 -9.71 -0.33 -3.57
N ALA A 102 -9.71 -1.39 -2.77
CA ALA A 102 -10.63 -1.55 -1.67
C ALA A 102 -9.95 -2.11 -0.43
N ALA A 103 -10.16 -1.46 0.72
CA ALA A 103 -9.83 -2.02 2.02
C ALA A 103 -11.12 -2.52 2.68
N VAL A 104 -11.04 -3.70 3.30
CA VAL A 104 -12.18 -4.34 3.99
C VAL A 104 -11.88 -4.43 5.46
N THR A 105 -12.87 -4.19 6.32
CA THR A 105 -12.75 -4.33 7.77
C THR A 105 -13.08 -5.75 8.19
N SER A 106 -12.18 -6.38 8.96
CA SER A 106 -12.39 -7.71 9.54
C SER A 106 -13.62 -7.77 10.47
N HIS A 107 -14.24 -8.93 10.57
CA HIS A 107 -15.43 -9.16 11.40
C HIS A 107 -15.12 -9.04 12.90
N ASN A 108 -13.99 -9.58 13.36
CA ASN A 108 -13.63 -9.54 14.79
C ASN A 108 -13.13 -8.16 15.19
N ARG A 109 -14.03 -7.29 15.63
CA ARG A 109 -13.66 -5.94 16.06
C ARG A 109 -13.03 -5.84 17.45
N ARG A 110 -12.97 -6.94 18.22
CA ARG A 110 -12.25 -6.96 19.51
C ARG A 110 -10.74 -7.02 19.32
N SER A 111 -10.26 -7.87 18.41
CA SER A 111 -8.83 -7.99 18.10
C SER A 111 -8.44 -7.26 16.82
N GLY A 112 -9.41 -6.97 15.94
CA GLY A 112 -9.16 -6.53 14.57
C GLY A 112 -8.60 -7.64 13.68
N CYS A 113 -8.33 -8.85 14.18
CA CYS A 113 -7.70 -9.90 13.38
C CYS A 113 -8.70 -10.60 12.44
N TRP A 114 -8.16 -11.10 11.33
CA TRP A 114 -8.89 -11.90 10.35
C TRP A 114 -9.04 -13.36 10.76
N SER A 115 -10.07 -14.02 10.21
CA SER A 115 -10.35 -15.45 10.37
C SER A 115 -10.97 -16.03 9.10
N GLN A 116 -11.09 -17.36 9.00
CA GLN A 116 -11.77 -17.98 7.84
C GLN A 116 -13.22 -17.48 7.64
N ARG A 117 -13.89 -17.00 8.70
CA ARG A 117 -15.25 -16.42 8.61
C ARG A 117 -15.30 -15.16 7.73
N ASP A 118 -14.16 -14.54 7.49
CA ASP A 118 -14.05 -13.32 6.70
C ASP A 118 -13.96 -13.59 5.19
N VAL A 119 -13.73 -14.82 4.74
CA VAL A 119 -13.56 -15.15 3.30
C VAL A 119 -14.79 -14.75 2.48
N ASP A 120 -15.99 -15.16 2.91
CA ASP A 120 -17.24 -14.82 2.23
C ASP A 120 -17.54 -13.31 2.30
N ARG A 121 -17.15 -12.66 3.41
CA ARG A 121 -17.29 -11.20 3.57
C ARG A 121 -16.41 -10.45 2.59
N ILE A 122 -15.16 -10.88 2.43
CA ILE A 122 -14.23 -10.35 1.45
C ILE A 122 -14.78 -10.54 0.03
N ALA A 123 -15.31 -11.71 -0.30
CA ALA A 123 -15.91 -11.97 -1.60
C ALA A 123 -17.09 -11.02 -1.90
N LYS A 124 -17.99 -10.82 -0.93
CA LYS A 124 -19.11 -9.87 -1.04
C LYS A 124 -18.64 -8.43 -1.24
N ALA A 125 -17.69 -7.97 -0.43
CA ALA A 125 -17.12 -6.62 -0.56
C ALA A 125 -16.44 -6.42 -1.92
N THR A 126 -15.65 -7.40 -2.36
CA THR A 126 -14.98 -7.39 -3.66
C THR A 126 -15.98 -7.32 -4.81
N GLY A 127 -17.04 -8.14 -4.74
CA GLY A 127 -18.11 -8.13 -5.74
C GLY A 127 -18.88 -6.81 -5.78
N TYR A 128 -19.15 -6.21 -4.62
CA TYR A 128 -19.74 -4.87 -4.53
C TYR A 128 -18.84 -3.82 -5.21
N VAL A 129 -17.56 -3.74 -4.81
CA VAL A 129 -16.61 -2.78 -5.36
C VAL A 129 -16.48 -2.94 -6.87
N ARG A 130 -16.35 -4.18 -7.36
CA ARG A 130 -16.26 -4.46 -8.79
C ARG A 130 -17.47 -3.91 -9.56
N ARG A 131 -18.69 -4.12 -9.05
CA ARG A 131 -19.91 -3.62 -9.69
C ARG A 131 -19.97 -2.09 -9.69
N VAL A 132 -19.73 -1.44 -8.55
CA VAL A 132 -19.89 0.02 -8.44
C VAL A 132 -18.76 0.80 -9.13
N THR A 133 -17.61 0.16 -9.38
CA THR A 133 -16.48 0.77 -10.09
C THR A 133 -16.36 0.32 -11.55
N ASN A 134 -17.21 -0.61 -11.99
CA ASN A 134 -17.11 -1.29 -13.29
C ASN A 134 -15.69 -1.85 -13.56
N ALA A 135 -15.03 -2.35 -12.51
CA ALA A 135 -13.69 -2.90 -12.63
C ALA A 135 -13.71 -4.22 -13.42
N GLY A 136 -12.62 -4.47 -14.16
CA GLY A 136 -12.40 -5.73 -14.87
C GLY A 136 -12.41 -6.95 -13.93
N PRO A 137 -12.36 -8.18 -14.46
CA PRO A 137 -12.64 -9.38 -13.67
C PRO A 137 -11.49 -9.80 -12.72
N ALA A 138 -10.27 -9.28 -12.91
CA ALA A 138 -9.14 -9.66 -12.06
C ALA A 138 -9.34 -9.24 -10.59
N THR A 139 -8.97 -10.13 -9.67
CA THR A 139 -8.84 -9.83 -8.23
C THR A 139 -7.41 -10.10 -7.81
N VAL A 140 -6.78 -9.15 -7.15
CA VAL A 140 -5.50 -9.36 -6.46
C VAL A 140 -5.63 -8.90 -5.02
N SER A 141 -4.81 -9.46 -4.14
CA SER A 141 -4.83 -9.13 -2.71
C SER A 141 -3.45 -8.75 -2.22
N LEU A 142 -3.42 -7.83 -1.27
CA LEU A 142 -2.24 -7.45 -0.52
C LEU A 142 -2.68 -7.31 0.94
N GLY A 143 -2.04 -8.06 1.84
CA GLY A 143 -2.40 -8.02 3.26
C GLY A 143 -1.21 -8.09 4.19
N ALA A 144 -1.37 -7.59 5.41
CA ALA A 144 -0.34 -7.57 6.43
C ALA A 144 -0.76 -8.33 7.70
N SER A 145 0.19 -9.03 8.33
CA SER A 145 -0.05 -9.82 9.55
C SER A 145 -1.23 -10.80 9.35
N SER A 146 -2.27 -10.78 10.19
CA SER A 146 -3.46 -11.62 9.97
C SER A 146 -4.15 -11.37 8.61
N GLY A 147 -4.04 -10.16 8.06
CA GLY A 147 -4.48 -9.83 6.70
C GLY A 147 -3.62 -10.49 5.63
N GLY A 148 -2.32 -10.66 5.88
CA GLY A 148 -1.41 -11.44 5.03
C GLY A 148 -1.75 -12.94 5.05
N SER A 149 -2.11 -13.47 6.22
CA SER A 149 -2.56 -14.86 6.35
C SER A 149 -3.84 -15.15 5.56
N ILE A 150 -4.79 -14.21 5.50
CA ILE A 150 -6.05 -14.39 4.77
C ILE A 150 -5.96 -13.95 3.30
N ALA A 151 -4.96 -13.14 2.92
CA ALA A 151 -4.77 -12.67 1.54
C ALA A 151 -4.67 -13.82 0.53
N VAL A 152 -4.10 -14.96 0.95
CA VAL A 152 -4.00 -16.16 0.12
C VAL A 152 -5.32 -16.91 -0.07
N LEU A 153 -6.33 -16.62 0.75
CA LEU A 153 -7.66 -17.24 0.67
C LEU A 153 -8.68 -16.40 -0.09
N VAL A 154 -8.28 -15.22 -0.59
CA VAL A 154 -9.20 -14.36 -1.31
C VAL A 154 -9.76 -15.13 -2.51
N PRO A 155 -11.10 -15.35 -2.57
CA PRO A 155 -11.68 -16.17 -3.61
C PRO A 155 -11.39 -15.61 -5.00
N ASN A 156 -10.94 -16.49 -5.90
CA ASN A 156 -10.60 -16.16 -7.29
C ASN A 156 -9.51 -15.08 -7.43
N ALA A 157 -8.67 -14.89 -6.40
CA ALA A 157 -7.48 -14.06 -6.55
C ALA A 157 -6.53 -14.68 -7.56
N VAL A 158 -6.04 -13.90 -8.52
CA VAL A 158 -5.07 -14.36 -9.52
C VAL A 158 -3.63 -14.29 -9.03
N ALA A 159 -3.40 -13.52 -7.98
CA ALA A 159 -2.13 -13.40 -7.28
C ALA A 159 -2.34 -12.67 -5.95
N CYS A 160 -1.46 -12.92 -4.98
CA CYS A 160 -1.48 -12.25 -3.69
C CYS A 160 -0.09 -11.84 -3.19
N VAL A 161 -0.07 -10.78 -2.37
CA VAL A 161 1.10 -10.34 -1.61
C VAL A 161 0.77 -10.50 -0.12
N ALA A 162 1.48 -11.37 0.56
CA ALA A 162 1.30 -11.63 1.99
C ALA A 162 2.49 -11.01 2.75
N GLN A 163 2.24 -9.94 3.49
CA GLN A 163 3.25 -9.27 4.27
C GLN A 163 3.30 -9.78 5.71
N ILE A 164 4.53 -9.90 6.24
CA ILE A 164 4.92 -10.16 7.64
C ILE A 164 4.25 -11.38 8.29
N MET A 165 3.71 -12.30 7.48
CA MET A 165 2.99 -13.45 8.00
C MET A 165 2.91 -14.59 6.98
N ALA A 166 3.17 -15.81 7.47
CA ALA A 166 2.83 -17.03 6.76
C ALA A 166 1.32 -17.32 6.90
N SER A 167 0.71 -17.95 5.92
CA SER A 167 -0.66 -18.43 6.07
C SER A 167 -0.69 -19.76 6.83
N PRO A 168 -1.41 -19.89 7.95
CA PRO A 168 -1.49 -21.15 8.70
C PRO A 168 -2.44 -22.17 8.07
N LEU A 169 -2.90 -21.93 6.84
CA LEU A 169 -4.06 -22.59 6.27
C LEU A 169 -3.66 -23.73 5.35
N GLU A 170 -4.47 -24.79 5.39
CA GLU A 170 -4.30 -25.99 4.57
C GLU A 170 -4.14 -25.59 3.11
N LEU A 171 -2.95 -25.85 2.60
CA LEU A 171 -2.58 -25.58 1.23
C LEU A 171 -3.33 -26.61 0.37
N ASP A 172 -4.42 -26.23 -0.29
CA ASP A 172 -5.04 -27.05 -1.33
C ASP A 172 -4.43 -26.72 -2.71
N ALA A 173 -4.84 -27.46 -3.75
CA ALA A 173 -4.29 -27.33 -5.10
C ALA A 173 -4.60 -25.99 -5.80
N ARG A 174 -5.34 -25.05 -5.17
CA ARG A 174 -5.82 -23.81 -5.79
C ARG A 174 -5.22 -22.54 -5.16
N HIS A 175 -4.10 -22.66 -4.44
CA HIS A 175 -3.41 -21.50 -3.89
C HIS A 175 -2.95 -20.54 -5.02
N PRO A 176 -3.26 -19.23 -4.94
CA PRO A 176 -2.80 -18.28 -5.94
C PRO A 176 -1.27 -18.16 -5.91
N PRO A 177 -0.61 -17.78 -7.02
CA PRO A 177 0.76 -17.27 -6.97
C PRO A 177 0.90 -16.25 -5.84
N VAL A 178 2.00 -16.30 -5.10
CA VAL A 178 2.20 -15.47 -3.91
C VAL A 178 3.61 -14.87 -3.83
N ARG A 179 3.67 -13.62 -3.36
CA ARG A 179 4.91 -13.02 -2.86
C ARG A 179 4.77 -12.78 -1.37
N PHE A 180 5.68 -13.37 -0.59
CA PHE A 180 5.78 -13.08 0.82
C PHE A 180 6.76 -11.94 1.03
N VAL A 181 6.31 -10.85 1.64
CA VAL A 181 7.20 -9.75 2.02
C VAL A 181 7.42 -9.84 3.52
N HIS A 182 8.64 -9.94 3.99
CA HIS A 182 8.92 -10.02 5.43
C HIS A 182 10.13 -9.22 5.82
N MET A 183 10.19 -8.85 7.09
CA MET A 183 11.23 -7.97 7.59
C MET A 183 12.34 -8.77 8.28
N ALA A 184 13.59 -8.39 8.02
CA ALA A 184 14.76 -9.16 8.41
C ALA A 184 14.89 -9.38 9.92
N ARG A 185 14.35 -8.49 10.77
CA ARG A 185 14.43 -8.64 12.24
C ARG A 185 13.31 -9.51 12.83
N ASP A 186 12.31 -9.92 12.06
CA ASP A 186 11.31 -10.89 12.51
C ASP A 186 11.67 -12.30 12.08
N THR A 187 12.73 -12.80 12.71
CA THR A 187 13.34 -14.10 12.40
C THR A 187 12.37 -15.27 12.58
N HIS A 188 11.44 -15.15 13.53
CA HIS A 188 10.43 -16.18 13.76
C HIS A 188 9.46 -16.28 12.57
N ARG A 189 8.89 -15.15 12.11
CA ARG A 189 8.00 -15.16 10.94
C ARG A 189 8.77 -15.46 9.65
N ALA A 190 9.99 -14.97 9.50
CA ALA A 190 10.85 -15.28 8.37
C ALA A 190 11.04 -16.80 8.21
N ALA A 191 11.33 -17.53 9.29
CA ALA A 191 11.48 -18.98 9.25
C ALA A 191 10.18 -19.70 8.83
N MET A 192 9.02 -19.24 9.33
CA MET A 192 7.73 -19.81 8.93
C MET A 192 7.42 -19.55 7.45
N ILE A 193 7.69 -18.33 6.97
CA ILE A 193 7.49 -17.94 5.58
C ILE A 193 8.41 -18.74 4.66
N HIS A 194 9.68 -18.90 5.03
CA HIS A 194 10.63 -19.69 4.27
C HIS A 194 10.15 -21.14 4.07
N HIS A 195 9.69 -21.76 5.15
CA HIS A 195 9.11 -23.11 5.08
C HIS A 195 7.88 -23.17 4.18
N GLN A 196 6.98 -22.17 4.26
CA GLN A 196 5.80 -22.10 3.42
C GLN A 196 6.14 -21.91 1.95
N VAL A 197 7.12 -21.07 1.61
CA VAL A 197 7.57 -20.87 0.23
C VAL A 197 8.15 -22.14 -0.36
N SER A 198 8.97 -22.89 0.40
CA SER A 198 9.44 -24.21 -0.02
C SER A 198 8.27 -25.14 -0.32
N THR A 199 7.32 -25.25 0.62
CA THR A 199 6.16 -26.13 0.49
C THR A 199 5.29 -25.78 -0.73
N LEU A 200 5.10 -24.49 -1.01
CA LEU A 200 4.33 -24.02 -2.16
C LEU A 200 5.05 -24.31 -3.49
N ARG A 201 6.37 -24.10 -3.55
CA ARG A 201 7.18 -24.41 -4.73
C ARG A 201 7.18 -25.90 -5.05
N ASP A 202 7.29 -26.76 -4.04
CA ASP A 202 7.23 -28.21 -4.19
C ASP A 202 5.89 -28.68 -4.78
N ARG A 203 4.84 -27.87 -4.61
CA ARG A 203 3.50 -28.10 -5.18
C ARG A 203 3.26 -27.40 -6.51
N GLY A 204 4.28 -26.79 -7.09
CA GLY A 204 4.19 -26.08 -8.38
C GLY A 204 3.56 -24.68 -8.31
N VAL A 205 3.36 -24.13 -7.11
CA VAL A 205 2.86 -22.75 -6.95
C VAL A 205 4.02 -21.77 -7.13
N ASP A 206 3.80 -20.71 -7.92
CA ASP A 206 4.75 -19.59 -8.02
C ASP A 206 4.77 -18.79 -6.71
N ALA A 207 5.67 -19.18 -5.81
CA ALA A 207 5.90 -18.53 -4.53
C ALA A 207 7.33 -17.98 -4.44
N ALA A 208 7.50 -16.80 -3.85
CA ALA A 208 8.81 -16.23 -3.54
C ALA A 208 8.77 -15.30 -2.32
N GLU A 209 9.94 -15.05 -1.75
CA GLU A 209 10.14 -14.16 -0.62
C GLU A 209 10.81 -12.86 -1.07
N LEU A 210 10.41 -11.74 -0.48
CA LEU A 210 11.05 -10.44 -0.61
C LEU A 210 11.39 -9.95 0.80
N ILE A 211 12.68 -9.74 1.07
CA ILE A 211 13.17 -9.34 2.39
C ILE A 211 13.26 -7.81 2.46
N VAL A 212 12.80 -7.28 3.59
CA VAL A 212 12.86 -5.86 3.95
C VAL A 212 13.89 -5.69 5.05
N GLU A 213 14.98 -5.00 4.72
CA GLU A 213 16.04 -4.67 5.66
C GLU A 213 15.68 -3.44 6.50
N PRO A 214 16.25 -3.30 7.71
CA PRO A 214 16.21 -2.03 8.44
C PRO A 214 16.77 -0.90 7.58
N GLU A 215 16.18 0.28 7.70
CA GLU A 215 16.61 1.46 6.96
C GLU A 215 16.89 2.64 7.90
N PRO A 216 17.78 3.56 7.52
CA PRO A 216 17.99 4.79 8.28
C PRO A 216 16.70 5.60 8.36
N LEU A 217 16.33 6.00 9.57
CA LEU A 217 15.30 6.99 9.79
C LEU A 217 15.82 8.37 9.35
N SER A 218 14.93 9.20 8.81
CA SER A 218 15.25 10.56 8.41
C SER A 218 14.10 11.51 8.71
N ALA A 219 14.41 12.81 8.79
CA ALA A 219 13.40 13.86 8.86
C ALA A 219 12.47 13.82 7.63
N ASP A 220 12.96 13.46 6.44
CA ASP A 220 12.10 13.35 5.26
C ASP A 220 11.09 12.21 5.42
N ALA A 221 11.49 11.05 5.93
CA ALA A 221 10.57 9.96 6.24
C ALA A 221 9.51 10.32 7.29
N LEU A 222 9.88 11.13 8.29
CA LEU A 222 8.96 11.66 9.30
C LEU A 222 8.08 12.81 8.80
N PHE A 223 8.47 13.49 7.73
CA PHE A 223 7.63 14.47 7.06
C PHE A 223 6.66 13.78 6.12
N ARG A 224 7.18 12.84 5.32
CA ARG A 224 6.45 12.19 4.25
C ARG A 224 7.02 10.80 3.94
N ARG A 225 6.12 9.83 3.80
CA ARG A 225 6.42 8.50 3.28
C ARG A 225 5.81 8.33 1.89
N GLY A 226 6.62 8.56 0.85
CA GLY A 226 6.22 8.39 -0.56
C GLY A 226 5.95 9.67 -1.34
N ALA A 227 5.77 9.52 -2.65
CA ALA A 227 5.37 10.60 -3.55
C ALA A 227 3.85 10.51 -3.75
N GLY A 228 3.12 11.58 -3.43
CA GLY A 228 1.68 11.66 -3.65
C GLY A 228 0.88 12.20 -2.45
N PRO A 229 -0.42 12.43 -2.64
CA PRO A 229 -1.28 13.11 -1.65
C PRO A 229 -1.57 12.30 -0.38
N GLY A 230 -1.25 11.00 -0.35
CA GLY A 230 -1.41 10.15 0.83
C GLY A 230 -0.20 10.14 1.78
N GLY A 231 0.98 10.54 1.34
CA GLY A 231 2.22 10.22 2.06
C GLY A 231 2.54 11.11 3.27
N ALA A 232 1.73 12.12 3.63
CA ALA A 232 2.11 13.04 4.70
C ALA A 232 2.08 12.34 6.08
N VAL A 233 3.16 12.47 6.84
CA VAL A 233 3.31 11.88 8.18
C VAL A 233 3.19 12.98 9.24
N LEU A 234 4.01 14.03 9.11
CA LEU A 234 3.95 15.24 9.93
C LEU A 234 3.59 16.45 9.06
N PRO A 235 2.91 17.47 9.62
CA PRO A 235 2.33 18.56 8.85
C PRO A 235 3.35 19.52 8.22
N SER A 236 4.61 19.52 8.69
CA SER A 236 5.66 20.37 8.15
C SER A 236 7.04 19.73 8.21
N ARG A 237 7.92 20.15 7.30
CA ARG A 237 9.34 19.74 7.30
C ARG A 237 10.04 20.15 8.58
N GLU A 238 9.80 21.36 9.06
CA GLU A 238 10.37 21.86 10.31
C GLU A 238 9.99 20.98 11.51
N MET A 239 8.72 20.57 11.61
CA MET A 239 8.28 19.68 12.69
C MET A 239 8.95 18.30 12.59
N ALA A 240 9.09 17.77 11.37
CA ALA A 240 9.75 16.50 11.15
C ALA A 240 11.25 16.54 11.45
N GLU A 241 11.93 17.63 11.09
CA GLU A 241 13.34 17.89 11.45
C GLU A 241 13.52 17.96 12.96
N ARG A 242 12.66 18.69 13.66
CA ARG A 242 12.68 18.79 15.13
C ARG A 242 12.36 17.45 15.79
N ALA A 243 11.42 16.67 15.27
CA ALA A 243 11.09 15.36 15.79
C ALA A 243 12.26 14.38 15.58
N PHE A 244 12.88 14.39 14.40
CA PHE A 244 14.07 13.60 14.12
C PHE A 244 15.23 13.98 15.06
N GLN A 245 15.47 15.27 15.25
CA GLN A 245 16.51 15.74 16.17
C GLN A 245 16.24 15.30 17.61
N ALA A 246 14.97 15.38 18.08
CA ALA A 246 14.61 14.90 19.41
C ALA A 246 14.86 13.39 19.59
N LEU A 247 14.61 12.58 18.56
CA LEU A 247 14.94 11.14 18.58
C LEU A 247 16.45 10.90 18.68
N ARG A 248 17.27 11.70 17.99
CA ARG A 248 18.73 11.63 18.07
C ARG A 248 19.27 12.07 19.43
N ASP A 249 18.82 13.22 19.93
CA ASP A 249 19.23 13.76 21.22
C ASP A 249 18.81 12.84 22.37
N GLY A 250 17.67 12.15 22.22
CA GLY A 250 17.21 11.11 23.13
C GLY A 250 17.93 9.76 23.01
N GLY A 251 18.88 9.61 22.07
CA GLY A 251 19.64 8.37 21.87
C GLY A 251 18.85 7.22 21.24
N PHE A 252 17.68 7.48 20.65
CA PHE A 252 16.88 6.46 19.97
C PHE A 252 17.36 6.19 18.54
N VAL A 253 18.12 7.13 17.97
CA VAL A 253 18.69 7.07 16.63
C VAL A 253 20.19 7.29 16.71
N ASP A 254 20.97 6.42 16.07
CA ASP A 254 22.43 6.50 16.08
C ASP A 254 23.00 7.53 15.08
N ALA A 255 24.33 7.59 14.98
CA ALA A 255 25.02 8.51 14.07
C ALA A 255 24.76 8.21 12.58
N GLY A 256 24.40 6.97 12.24
CA GLY A 256 24.05 6.54 10.89
C GLY A 256 22.57 6.72 10.55
N GLY A 257 21.76 7.21 11.49
CA GLY A 257 20.30 7.35 11.32
C GLY A 257 19.55 6.06 11.63
N MET A 258 20.20 4.99 12.10
CA MET A 258 19.53 3.75 12.43
C MET A 258 18.88 3.84 13.81
N LEU A 259 17.70 3.23 13.95
CA LEU A 259 17.11 3.02 15.26
C LEU A 259 17.99 2.09 16.11
N VAL A 260 18.25 2.50 17.35
CA VAL A 260 19.15 1.80 18.28
C VAL A 260 18.50 0.55 18.88
N ASP A 261 17.18 0.59 19.13
CA ASP A 261 16.40 -0.52 19.68
C ASP A 261 14.95 -0.47 19.15
N ASP A 262 14.18 -1.53 19.44
CA ASP A 262 12.81 -1.69 18.97
C ASP A 262 11.91 -0.54 19.46
N PRO A 263 11.35 0.29 18.55
CA PRO A 263 10.53 1.44 18.91
C PRO A 263 9.22 1.06 19.62
N ARG A 264 8.81 -0.22 19.59
CA ARG A 264 7.68 -0.71 20.39
C ARG A 264 8.05 -0.98 21.84
N ARG A 265 9.34 -1.00 22.18
CA ARG A 265 9.87 -1.34 23.51
C ARG A 265 10.62 -0.19 24.18
N THR A 266 10.76 0.94 23.52
CA THR A 266 11.45 2.12 24.03
C THR A 266 10.48 3.26 24.32
N ASN A 267 10.96 4.27 25.05
CA ASN A 267 10.19 5.45 25.46
C ASN A 267 10.42 6.67 24.56
N TRP A 268 10.71 6.47 23.27
CA TRP A 268 10.95 7.56 22.29
C TRP A 268 9.83 8.61 22.23
N ARG A 269 8.61 8.22 22.61
CA ARG A 269 7.43 9.10 22.71
C ARG A 269 7.69 10.29 23.61
N ASP A 270 8.40 10.10 24.72
CA ASP A 270 8.73 11.17 25.66
C ASP A 270 9.61 12.24 25.00
N ALA A 271 10.52 11.83 24.12
CA ALA A 271 11.41 12.74 23.42
C ALA A 271 10.70 13.56 22.34
N VAL A 272 9.77 12.96 21.60
CA VAL A 272 9.11 13.66 20.49
C VAL A 272 7.87 14.45 20.89
N ARG A 273 7.22 14.11 22.02
CA ARG A 273 5.96 14.75 22.46
C ARG A 273 6.05 16.28 22.59
N PRO A 274 7.17 16.90 23.03
CA PRO A 274 7.31 18.36 23.04
C PRO A 274 7.26 19.02 21.66
N VAL A 275 7.48 18.25 20.59
CA VAL A 275 7.51 18.71 19.20
C VAL A 275 6.27 18.26 18.41
N VAL A 276 5.72 17.09 18.74
CA VAL A 276 4.56 16.47 18.08
C VAL A 276 3.39 16.41 19.08
N PRO A 277 2.52 17.44 19.08
CA PRO A 277 1.36 17.48 19.96
C PRO A 277 0.36 16.35 19.66
N GLU A 278 -0.44 15.99 20.66
CA GLU A 278 -1.51 14.97 20.54
C GLU A 278 -2.49 15.25 19.39
N ALA A 279 -2.75 16.53 19.10
CA ALA A 279 -3.63 16.95 18.01
C ALA A 279 -3.04 16.69 16.61
N VAL A 280 -1.73 16.46 16.50
CA VAL A 280 -1.03 16.12 15.25
C VAL A 280 -0.88 14.61 15.13
N ASP A 281 -0.35 13.97 16.18
CA ASP A 281 -0.23 12.53 16.26
C ASP A 281 -0.42 12.09 17.72
N SER A 282 -1.29 11.11 17.94
CA SER A 282 -1.54 10.53 19.26
C SER A 282 -0.31 9.82 19.84
N LEU A 283 0.64 9.41 18.99
CA LEU A 283 1.76 8.52 19.31
C LEU A 283 1.33 7.18 19.91
N VAL A 284 0.03 6.85 19.88
CA VAL A 284 -0.50 5.56 20.36
C VAL A 284 -0.09 4.46 19.37
N ALA A 285 0.34 3.33 19.90
CA ALA A 285 0.68 2.17 19.08
C ALA A 285 -0.51 1.77 18.17
N ASP A 286 -0.21 1.35 16.95
CA ASP A 286 -1.19 0.93 15.94
C ASP A 286 -2.18 2.04 15.48
N ALA A 287 -1.97 3.31 15.89
CA ALA A 287 -2.80 4.46 15.50
C ALA A 287 -1.99 5.72 15.14
N SER A 288 -0.66 5.65 15.21
CA SER A 288 0.25 6.78 15.06
C SER A 288 1.07 6.67 13.77
N PRO A 289 0.95 7.65 12.86
CA PRO A 289 1.82 7.78 11.69
C PRO A 289 3.31 7.73 12.06
N VAL A 290 3.76 8.45 13.09
CA VAL A 290 5.16 8.43 13.53
C VAL A 290 5.56 7.04 14.03
N SER A 291 4.71 6.38 14.83
CA SER A 291 4.98 5.02 15.30
C SER A 291 5.15 4.04 14.15
N GLU A 292 4.30 4.14 13.13
CA GLU A 292 4.38 3.30 11.92
C GLU A 292 5.71 3.51 11.19
N ILE A 293 6.12 4.75 10.93
CA ILE A 293 7.39 5.03 10.26
C ILE A 293 8.58 4.47 11.04
N LEU A 294 8.58 4.61 12.37
CA LEU A 294 9.62 4.03 13.22
C LEU A 294 9.62 2.50 13.15
N ASN A 295 8.44 1.87 13.21
CA ASN A 295 8.31 0.42 13.14
C ASN A 295 8.75 -0.16 11.78
N VAL A 296 8.45 0.55 10.68
CA VAL A 296 8.93 0.20 9.34
C VAL A 296 10.45 0.31 9.26
N ALA A 297 11.03 1.42 9.73
CA ALA A 297 12.48 1.60 9.75
C ALA A 297 13.20 0.54 10.60
N TRP A 298 12.56 0.07 11.68
CA TRP A 298 13.08 -1.01 12.53
C TRP A 298 13.03 -2.38 11.84
N ALA A 299 12.14 -2.59 10.87
CA ALA A 299 12.03 -3.81 10.08
C ALA A 299 11.84 -5.10 10.92
N ARG A 300 10.83 -5.12 11.80
CA ARG A 300 10.41 -6.32 12.55
C ARG A 300 9.04 -6.85 12.10
N HIS A 301 7.94 -6.28 12.60
CA HIS A 301 6.60 -6.80 12.30
C HIS A 301 5.65 -5.63 12.02
N GLU A 302 5.79 -4.99 10.87
CA GLU A 302 4.98 -3.83 10.49
C GLU A 302 4.52 -3.91 9.04
N PHE A 303 3.34 -3.35 8.74
CA PHE A 303 2.91 -3.19 7.37
C PHE A 303 3.90 -2.29 6.61
N THR A 304 4.28 -2.61 5.37
CA THR A 304 5.37 -1.90 4.70
C THR A 304 5.13 -1.56 3.24
N ASP A 305 5.63 -0.39 2.85
CA ASP A 305 5.75 0.08 1.48
C ASP A 305 7.09 -0.31 0.83
N ALA A 306 7.98 -0.98 1.58
CA ALA A 306 9.16 -1.58 1.00
C ALA A 306 8.75 -2.66 -0.01
N ARG A 307 9.42 -2.69 -1.16
CA ARG A 307 9.08 -3.59 -2.29
C ARG A 307 7.68 -3.37 -2.88
N LEU A 308 7.02 -2.24 -2.59
CA LEU A 308 5.67 -1.95 -3.08
C LEU A 308 5.59 -1.91 -4.61
N GLU A 309 6.51 -1.19 -5.26
CA GLU A 309 6.50 -1.06 -6.72
C GLU A 309 6.68 -2.42 -7.40
N GLU A 310 7.68 -3.21 -6.97
CA GLU A 310 7.90 -4.59 -7.45
C GLU A 310 6.67 -5.47 -7.23
N SER A 311 6.04 -5.36 -6.06
CA SER A 311 4.84 -6.14 -5.70
C SER A 311 3.65 -5.78 -6.59
N LEU A 312 3.38 -4.50 -6.79
CA LEU A 312 2.25 -4.04 -7.60
C LEU A 312 2.46 -4.32 -9.09
N ASP A 313 3.69 -4.21 -9.59
CA ASP A 313 4.02 -4.54 -10.98
C ASP A 313 3.85 -6.04 -11.24
N TRP A 314 4.29 -6.88 -10.29
CA TRP A 314 4.10 -8.33 -10.37
C TRP A 314 2.61 -8.73 -10.31
N LEU A 315 1.82 -8.13 -9.41
CA LEU A 315 0.36 -8.33 -9.37
C LEU A 315 -0.30 -7.92 -10.70
N GLY A 316 0.13 -6.78 -11.27
CA GLY A 316 -0.30 -6.31 -12.59
C GLY A 316 -0.03 -7.32 -13.70
N ALA A 317 1.19 -7.88 -13.75
CA ALA A 317 1.58 -8.88 -14.73
C ALA A 317 0.76 -10.17 -14.59
N LYS A 318 0.50 -10.64 -13.37
CA LYS A 318 -0.33 -11.81 -13.10
C LYS A 318 -1.76 -11.63 -13.58
N ALA A 319 -2.35 -10.47 -13.33
CA ALA A 319 -3.70 -10.15 -13.81
C ALA A 319 -3.80 -10.09 -15.34
N SER A 320 -2.84 -9.44 -16.01
CA SER A 320 -2.78 -9.44 -17.48
C SER A 320 -2.62 -10.84 -18.05
N SER A 321 -1.81 -11.68 -17.41
CA SER A 321 -1.57 -13.07 -17.82
C SER A 321 -2.83 -13.94 -17.67
N ALA A 322 -3.53 -13.84 -16.54
CA ALA A 322 -4.80 -14.54 -16.33
C ALA A 322 -5.88 -14.13 -17.35
N ALA A 323 -5.95 -12.83 -17.67
CA ALA A 323 -6.86 -12.34 -18.71
C ALA A 323 -6.54 -12.94 -20.08
N SER A 324 -5.26 -13.04 -20.45
CA SER A 324 -4.85 -13.62 -21.74
C SER A 324 -5.13 -15.12 -21.88
N ARG A 325 -5.20 -15.86 -20.76
CA ARG A 325 -5.49 -17.30 -20.75
C ARG A 325 -6.98 -17.64 -20.68
N GLY A 326 -7.86 -16.64 -20.55
CA GLY A 326 -9.31 -16.86 -20.39
C GLY A 326 -9.70 -17.44 -19.02
N GLU A 327 -8.83 -17.35 -18.02
CA GLU A 327 -9.04 -17.88 -16.66
C GLU A 327 -9.94 -17.00 -15.79
N LEU A 328 -10.43 -15.88 -16.35
CA LEU A 328 -11.23 -14.87 -15.67
C LEU A 328 -12.73 -14.94 -16.02
N ALA A 329 -13.16 -16.02 -16.66
CA ALA A 329 -14.54 -16.28 -17.10
C ALA A 329 -15.39 -16.94 -16.01
#